data_AF-Q6SZ08-F1
#
_entry.id   AF-Q6SZ08-F1
#
_cell.length_a   1.000
_cell.length_b   1.000
_cell.length_c   1.000
_cell.angle_alpha   90.00
_cell.angle_beta   90.00
_cell.angle_gamma   90.00
#
_symmetry.space_group_name_H-M   'P 1'
#
loop_
_entity.id
_entity.type
_entity.pdbx_description
1 polymer ?
#
loop_
_entity_poly.entity_id
_entity_poly.type
_entity_poly.pdbx_seq_one_letter_code
_entity_poly.pdbx_strand_id
1 'polypeptide(L)' 'MIKVLIATSEELCKDVLRVDELVDTPLIRSAMLYAVAYLFEHREEANHHDLKETLYHLLGGLRKEVF' A
#
# COMPACT_ATOMS: atom_id res chain seq x y z
N MET A 1 5.03 -16.10 6.69
CA MET A 1 5.79 -14.85 6.50
C MET A 1 5.22 -14.01 5.36
N ILE A 2 5.29 -14.44 4.09
CA ILE A 2 4.80 -13.62 2.95
C ILE A 2 3.30 -13.27 3.00
N LYS A 3 2.45 -14.16 3.53
CA LYS A 3 1.01 -13.89 3.70
C LYS A 3 0.72 -12.69 4.61
N VAL A 4 1.55 -12.49 5.63
CA VAL A 4 1.41 -11.34 6.55
C VAL A 4 1.78 -10.05 5.83
N LEU A 5 2.86 -10.06 5.04
CA LEU A 5 3.28 -8.90 4.24
C LEU A 5 2.21 -8.49 3.23
N ILE A 6 1.58 -9.48 2.57
CA ILE A 6 0.47 -9.24 1.64
C ILE A 6 -0.72 -8.60 2.37
N ALA A 7 -1.14 -9.16 3.51
CA ALA A 7 -2.24 -8.60 4.29
C ALA A 7 -1.93 -7.17 4.78
N THR A 8 -0.71 -6.92 5.28
CA THR A 8 -0.28 -5.57 5.68
C THR A 8 -0.27 -4.60 4.51
N SER A 9 0.19 -5.05 3.33
CA SER A 9 0.22 -4.24 2.12
C SER A 9 -1.18 -3.88 1.62
N GLU A 10 -2.14 -4.81 1.74
CA GLU A 10 -3.55 -4.59 1.45
C GLU A 10 -4.14 -3.50 2.36
N GLU A 11 -3.95 -3.63 3.68
CA GLU A 11 -4.43 -2.64 4.66
C GLU A 11 -3.80 -1.26 4.44
N LEU A 12 -2.50 -1.19 4.14
CA LEU A 12 -1.84 0.09 3.80
C LEU A 12 -2.46 0.75 2.56
N CYS A 13 -2.78 -0.04 1.53
CA CYS A 13 -3.42 0.51 0.33
C CYS A 13 -4.85 0.99 0.61
N LYS A 14 -5.61 0.27 1.46
CA LYS A 14 -6.95 0.69 1.92
C LYS A 14 -6.90 2.00 2.69
N ASP A 15 -5.96 2.13 3.62
CA ASP A 15 -5.74 3.35 4.42
C ASP A 15 -5.43 4.56 3.53
N VAL A 16 -4.54 4.39 2.55
CA VAL A 16 -4.16 5.46 1.62
C VAL A 16 -5.34 5.90 0.74
N LEU A 17 -6.14 4.94 0.27
CA LEU A 17 -7.30 5.19 -0.60
C LEU A 17 -8.56 5.61 0.17
N ARG A 18 -8.60 5.38 1.49
CA ARG A 18 -9.76 5.57 2.37
C ARG A 18 -10.97 4.76 1.90
N VAL A 19 -10.76 3.46 1.69
CA VAL A 19 -11.79 2.50 1.23
C VAL A 19 -11.71 1.23 2.06
N ASP A 20 -12.86 0.57 2.27
CA ASP A 20 -12.91 -0.72 2.98
C ASP A 20 -12.47 -1.89 2.09
N GLU A 21 -12.66 -1.76 0.77
CA GLU A 21 -12.34 -2.78 -0.21
C GLU A 21 -11.53 -2.20 -1.37
N LEU A 22 -10.51 -2.93 -1.79
CA LEU A 22 -9.70 -2.59 -2.96
C LEU A 22 -10.32 -3.18 -4.22
N VAL A 23 -10.47 -2.35 -5.26
CA VAL A 23 -10.81 -2.83 -6.59
C VAL A 23 -9.57 -3.47 -7.22
N ASP A 24 -9.70 -4.65 -7.80
CA ASP A 24 -8.60 -5.29 -8.50
C ASP A 24 -8.28 -4.54 -9.80
N THR A 25 -7.33 -3.61 -9.72
CA THR A 25 -6.81 -2.85 -10.86
C THR A 25 -5.31 -3.09 -10.99
N PRO A 26 -4.73 -2.98 -12.20
CA PRO A 26 -3.29 -3.07 -12.39
C PRO A 26 -2.49 -2.10 -11.50
N LEU A 27 -3.05 -0.90 -11.25
CA LEU A 27 -2.44 0.11 -10.38
C LEU A 27 -2.41 -0.34 -8.91
N ILE A 28 -3.55 -0.79 -8.37
CA ILE A 28 -3.64 -1.31 -6.99
C ILE A 28 -2.74 -2.54 -6.82
N ARG A 29 -2.71 -3.45 -7.80
CA ARG A 29 -1.83 -4.61 -7.76
C ARG A 29 -0.36 -4.21 -7.72
N SER A 30 0.03 -3.21 -8.51
CA SER A 30 1.40 -2.67 -8.50
C SER A 30 1.73 -2.03 -7.15
N ALA A 31 0.79 -1.30 -6.54
CA ALA A 31 0.94 -0.72 -5.20
C ALA A 31 1.17 -1.80 -4.14
N MET A 32 0.35 -2.86 -4.16
CA MET A 32 0.50 -3.97 -3.23
C MET A 32 1.83 -4.71 -3.42
N LEU A 33 2.23 -4.98 -4.67
CA LEU A 33 3.51 -5.64 -4.94
C LEU A 33 4.71 -4.79 -4.49
N TYR A 34 4.65 -3.47 -4.70
CA TYR A 34 5.65 -2.53 -4.21
C TYR A 34 5.73 -2.58 -2.68
N ALA A 35 4.59 -2.50 -1.99
CA ALA A 35 4.56 -2.55 -0.52
C ALA A 35 5.08 -3.88 0.03
N VAL A 36 4.72 -5.02 -0.58
CA VAL A 36 5.22 -6.34 -0.17
C VAL A 36 6.74 -6.41 -0.34
N ALA A 37 7.27 -5.95 -1.47
CA ALA A 37 8.71 -5.94 -1.72
C ALA A 37 9.44 -5.05 -0.72
N TYR A 38 8.93 -3.83 -0.50
CA TYR A 38 9.53 -2.88 0.44
C TYR A 38 9.58 -3.45 1.86
N LEU A 39 8.47 -3.98 2.37
CA LEU A 39 8.40 -4.57 3.72
C LEU A 39 9.29 -5.81 3.87
N PHE A 40 9.47 -6.57 2.79
CA PHE A 40 10.37 -7.72 2.79
C PHE A 40 11.84 -7.29 2.89
N GLU A 41 12.23 -6.26 2.14
CA GLU A 41 13.60 -5.72 2.12
C GLU A 41 13.94 -4.97 3.42
N HIS A 42 13.00 -4.19 3.96
CA HIS A 42 13.21 -3.30 5.10
C HIS A 42 12.61 -3.87 6.41
N ARG A 43 12.66 -5.19 6.57
CA ARG A 43 12.01 -5.93 7.68
C ARG A 43 12.53 -5.58 9.08
N GLU A 44 13.71 -4.97 9.18
CA GLU A 44 14.37 -4.60 10.45
C GLU A 44 14.20 -3.11 10.78
N GLU A 45 13.59 -2.34 9.88
CA GLU A 45 13.37 -0.91 10.02
C GLU A 45 11.94 -0.64 10.52
N ALA A 46 11.81 0.19 11.55
CA ALA A 46 10.50 0.53 12.11
C ALA A 46 9.84 1.74 11.45
N ASN A 47 10.59 2.52 10.66
CA ASN A 47 10.12 3.77 10.06
C ASN A 47 9.79 3.61 8.58
N HIS A 48 8.55 3.23 8.27
CA HIS A 48 8.07 3.07 6.90
C HIS A 48 7.48 4.37 6.32
N HIS A 49 8.12 5.52 6.57
CA HIS A 49 7.64 6.81 6.04
C HIS A 49 7.65 6.82 4.51
N ASP A 50 8.77 6.43 3.91
CA ASP A 50 8.99 6.44 2.46
C ASP A 50 8.03 5.50 1.72
N LEU A 51 7.71 4.36 2.33
CA LEU A 51 6.68 3.45 1.84
C LEU A 51 5.33 4.15 1.74
N LYS A 52 4.91 4.84 2.82
CA LYS A 52 3.64 5.55 2.84
C LYS A 52 3.61 6.68 1.80
N GLU A 53 4.67 7.48 1.73
CA GLU A 53 4.77 8.57 0.74
C GLU A 53 4.67 8.04 -0.70
N THR A 54 5.39 6.96 -1.01
CA THR A 54 5.32 6.34 -2.33
C THR A 54 3.94 5.79 -2.65
N LEU A 55 3.30 5.11 -1.69
CA LEU A 55 1.91 4.63 -1.86
C LEU A 55 0.95 5.80 -2.06
N TYR A 56 1.10 6.90 -1.32
CA TYR A 56 0.30 8.11 -1.51
C TYR A 56 0.43 8.69 -2.93
N HIS A 57 1.64 8.76 -3.47
CA HIS A 57 1.85 9.24 -4.84
C HIS A 57 1.28 8.28 -5.89
N LEU A 58 1.47 6.97 -5.70
CA LEU A 58 1.01 5.95 -6.64
C LEU A 58 -0.52 5.83 -6.68
N LEU A 59 -1.17 5.94 -5.52
CA LEU A 59 -2.61 5.76 -5.35
C LEU A 59 -3.39 7.08 -5.32
N GLY A 60 -2.70 8.22 -5.29
CA GLY A 60 -3.31 9.55 -5.16
C GLY A 60 -4.37 9.86 -6.22
N GLY A 61 -4.20 9.35 -7.44
CA GLY A 61 -5.17 9.51 -8.53
C GLY A 61 -6.46 8.69 -8.38
N LEU A 62 -6.50 7.71 -7.45
CA LEU A 62 -7.67 6.88 -7.14
C LEU A 62 -8.30 7.22 -5.79
N ARG A 63 -7.67 8.09 -4.99
CA ARG A 63 -8.15 8.42 -3.65
C ARG A 63 -9.50 9.11 -3.75
N LYS A 64 -10.52 8.61 -3.02
CA LYS A 64 -11.79 9.31 -2.88
C LYS A 64 -11.55 10.63 -2.16
N GLU A 65 -11.66 11.73 -2.89
CA GLU A 65 -11.65 13.06 -2.28
C GLU A 65 -12.99 13.27 -1.56
N VAL A 66 -12.93 13.29 -0.23
CA VAL A 66 -14.04 13.79 0.58
C VAL A 66 -13.93 15.31 0.51
N PHE A 67 -14.69 15.91 -0.40
CA PHE A 67 -14.93 17.36 -0.46
C PHE A 67 -15.97 17.77 0.58
#